data_AF-A0AAF0E8R0-F1
#
_entry.id   AF-A0AAF0E8R0-F1
#
_cell.length_a   1.000
_cell.length_b   1.000
_cell.length_c   1.000
_cell.angle_alpha   90.00
_cell.angle_beta   90.00
_cell.angle_gamma   90.00
#
_symmetry.space_group_name_H-M   'P 1'
#
loop_
_entity.id
_entity.type
_entity.pdbx_description
1 polymer ?
#
loop_
_entity_poly.entity_id
_entity_poly.type
_entity_poly.pdbx_seq_one_letter_code
_entity_poly.pdbx_strand_id
1 'polypeptide(L)'
;MSDEVLGIVREHHEQSAHIDEGIGRYTAYTMRLKTLITTGSRYLAYSSEIGEALRPLARPMVVTAAYAVSWAYIFGDVGYTCWQASKGLDKDSPNLATDLAWIAARRGTFQTLASLYLPAFTIHSIVKYSGPLFSKFRSVRVRALGPSVLGLLTIPMLPLVFDHPVETAVENVFDSIEFHIAAWKGDKMAQKSLEDGNILRGYYLTTPQDESENGVSTHLAGQLAVLGLGVDMVCLPRMHRLVSRHSSRLTPLVRPAAITAPHYAPKASADDVSVSSPVLAMAARHFARRVLTPSESVEYQRVAPGLSHDARMRYLATRWACKEATYKAVYPHLRLLATHIAVVRDDRMPKPSLLLEPRPPTGWRSADGMPADALAASLRFHLSISHDGDYVVAFVLAEKE
;
A
#
# COMPACT_ATOMS: atom_id res chain seq x y z
N MET A 1 25.74 -31.92 40.25
CA MET A 1 24.44 -31.90 39.54
C MET A 1 24.02 -30.51 39.02
N SER A 2 24.76 -29.43 39.28
CA SER A 2 24.42 -28.07 38.80
C SER A 2 25.12 -27.69 37.49
N ASP A 3 26.40 -28.04 37.33
CA ASP A 3 27.21 -27.51 36.22
C ASP A 3 26.96 -28.26 34.89
N GLU A 4 26.59 -29.54 34.98
CA GLU A 4 26.25 -30.37 33.82
C GLU A 4 24.91 -29.95 33.19
N VAL A 5 23.94 -29.56 34.01
CA VAL A 5 22.64 -29.03 33.56
C VAL A 5 22.81 -27.63 32.94
N LEU A 6 23.67 -26.79 33.53
CA LEU A 6 24.02 -25.48 32.98
C LEU A 6 24.76 -25.59 31.62
N GLY A 7 25.61 -26.60 31.45
CA GLY A 7 26.26 -26.92 30.17
C GLY A 7 25.24 -27.31 29.10
N ILE A 8 24.31 -28.21 29.42
CA ILE A 8 23.27 -28.68 28.48
C ILE A 8 22.33 -27.54 28.09
N VAL A 9 21.92 -26.69 29.03
CA VAL A 9 21.04 -25.53 28.73
C VAL A 9 21.76 -24.50 27.86
N ARG A 10 23.06 -24.28 28.08
CA ARG A 10 23.87 -23.34 27.29
C ARG A 10 24.14 -23.87 25.87
N GLU A 11 24.41 -25.15 25.72
CA GLU A 11 24.59 -25.81 24.43
C GLU A 11 23.28 -25.82 23.62
N HIS A 12 22.13 -26.00 24.28
CA HIS A 12 20.81 -25.91 23.63
C HIS A 12 20.45 -24.47 23.23
N HIS A 13 20.89 -23.46 23.98
CA HIS A 13 20.71 -22.05 23.65
C HIS A 13 21.58 -21.61 22.46
N GLU A 14 22.83 -22.09 22.38
CA GLU A 14 23.74 -21.83 21.25
C GLU A 14 23.27 -22.53 19.96
N GLN A 15 22.72 -23.75 20.05
CA GLN A 15 22.11 -24.43 18.91
C GLN A 15 20.80 -23.79 18.44
N SER A 16 19.99 -23.24 19.35
CA SER A 16 18.73 -22.56 19.01
C SER A 16 18.98 -21.18 18.38
N ALA A 17 20.01 -20.47 18.81
CA ALA A 17 20.39 -19.17 18.24
C ALA A 17 20.82 -19.27 16.75
N HIS A 18 21.37 -20.41 16.33
CA HIS A 18 21.79 -20.62 14.93
C HIS A 18 20.62 -20.98 13.98
N ILE A 19 19.45 -21.39 14.52
CA ILE A 19 18.26 -21.72 13.72
C ILE A 19 17.50 -20.43 13.30
N ASP A 20 17.52 -19.39 14.14
CA ASP A 20 16.83 -18.12 13.86
C ASP A 20 17.54 -17.23 12.80
N GLU A 21 18.85 -17.40 12.60
CA GLU A 21 19.58 -16.68 11.55
C GLU A 21 19.27 -17.16 10.12
N GLY A 22 18.77 -18.39 9.98
CA GLY A 22 18.30 -18.96 8.72
C GLY A 22 16.87 -18.52 8.40
N ILE A 23 15.97 -18.60 9.38
CA ILE A 23 14.54 -18.30 9.21
C ILE A 23 14.32 -16.83 8.86
N GLY A 24 15.09 -15.88 9.40
CA GLY A 24 15.02 -14.46 9.02
C GLY A 24 15.38 -14.17 7.54
N ARG A 25 16.28 -14.97 6.95
CA ARG A 25 16.65 -14.84 5.53
C ARG A 25 15.60 -15.50 4.65
N TYR A 26 15.18 -16.71 5.00
CA TYR A 26 14.11 -17.40 4.28
C TYR A 26 12.80 -16.64 4.38
N THR A 27 12.47 -15.97 5.48
CA THR A 27 11.29 -15.09 5.58
C THR A 27 11.41 -13.86 4.68
N ALA A 28 12.58 -13.25 4.56
CA ALA A 28 12.80 -12.18 3.60
C ALA A 28 12.71 -12.67 2.14
N TYR A 29 13.22 -13.87 1.85
CA TYR A 29 13.09 -14.49 0.52
C TYR A 29 11.65 -14.93 0.24
N THR A 30 10.92 -15.48 1.22
CA THR A 30 9.52 -15.89 1.06
C THR A 30 8.61 -14.68 0.96
N MET A 31 8.90 -13.57 1.64
CA MET A 31 8.16 -12.32 1.46
C MET A 31 8.44 -11.71 0.08
N ARG A 32 9.69 -11.70 -0.40
CA ARG A 32 10.01 -11.26 -1.77
C ARG A 32 9.43 -12.19 -2.83
N LEU A 33 9.46 -13.50 -2.59
CA LEU A 33 8.86 -14.50 -3.46
C LEU A 33 7.34 -14.36 -3.44
N LYS A 34 6.72 -14.12 -2.29
CA LYS A 34 5.30 -13.79 -2.17
C LYS A 34 4.98 -12.50 -2.91
N THR A 35 5.77 -11.45 -2.80
CA THR A 35 5.58 -10.22 -3.58
C THR A 35 5.74 -10.48 -5.08
N LEU A 36 6.77 -11.22 -5.50
CA LEU A 36 6.97 -11.57 -6.92
C LEU A 36 5.88 -12.51 -7.44
N ILE A 37 5.36 -13.42 -6.63
CA ILE A 37 4.25 -14.30 -6.98
C ILE A 37 2.97 -13.51 -7.00
N THR A 38 2.67 -12.66 -6.02
CA THR A 38 1.42 -11.88 -5.97
C THR A 38 1.39 -10.78 -7.05
N THR A 39 2.52 -10.12 -7.31
CA THR A 39 2.66 -9.14 -8.40
C THR A 39 2.78 -9.85 -9.75
N GLY A 40 3.48 -10.99 -9.79
CA GLY A 40 3.73 -11.79 -11.01
C GLY A 40 2.58 -12.68 -11.43
N SER A 41 1.69 -13.08 -10.51
CA SER A 41 0.61 -14.03 -10.77
C SER A 41 -0.39 -13.47 -11.77
N ARG A 42 -0.61 -12.15 -11.74
CA ARG A 42 -1.40 -11.47 -12.78
C ARG A 42 -0.78 -11.63 -14.17
N TYR A 43 0.54 -11.63 -14.26
CA TYR A 43 1.26 -11.83 -15.52
C TYR A 43 1.31 -13.29 -15.98
N LEU A 44 1.04 -14.26 -15.09
CA LEU A 44 0.92 -15.67 -15.48
C LEU A 44 -0.30 -15.91 -16.38
N ALA A 45 -1.36 -15.13 -16.22
CA ALA A 45 -2.51 -15.17 -17.13
C ALA A 45 -2.13 -14.78 -18.57
N TYR A 46 -1.13 -13.91 -18.75
CA TYR A 46 -0.59 -13.51 -20.06
C TYR A 46 0.42 -14.50 -20.65
N SER A 47 0.66 -15.65 -20.00
CA SER A 47 1.59 -16.65 -20.53
C SER A 47 1.16 -17.16 -21.91
N SER A 48 -0.14 -17.38 -22.13
CA SER A 48 -0.72 -17.72 -23.44
C SER A 48 -0.39 -16.69 -24.53
N GLU A 49 -0.33 -15.41 -24.18
CA GLU A 49 -0.07 -14.31 -25.12
C GLU A 49 1.41 -14.22 -25.49
N ILE A 50 2.29 -14.51 -24.53
CA ILE A 50 3.73 -14.69 -24.79
C ILE A 50 3.94 -15.87 -25.73
N GLY A 51 3.23 -16.99 -25.51
CA GLY A 51 3.25 -18.15 -26.40
C GLY A 51 2.81 -17.80 -27.83
N GLU A 52 1.75 -17.00 -27.95
CA GLU A 52 1.20 -16.56 -29.24
C GLU A 52 2.13 -15.57 -29.97
N ALA A 53 2.71 -14.60 -29.26
CA ALA A 53 3.67 -13.65 -29.82
C ALA A 53 4.97 -14.34 -30.29
N LEU A 54 5.34 -15.44 -29.64
CA LEU A 54 6.49 -16.27 -29.99
C LEU A 54 6.16 -17.42 -30.93
N ARG A 55 4.95 -17.51 -31.48
CA ARG A 55 4.55 -18.57 -32.44
C ARG A 55 5.55 -18.78 -33.60
N PRO A 56 6.26 -17.75 -34.15
CA PRO A 56 7.29 -17.97 -35.17
C PRO A 56 8.57 -18.68 -34.68
N LEU A 57 8.82 -18.69 -33.38
CA LEU A 57 10.03 -19.22 -32.74
C LEU A 57 9.76 -20.43 -31.84
N ALA A 58 8.53 -20.59 -31.36
CA ALA A 58 8.14 -21.61 -30.39
C ALA A 58 7.55 -22.84 -31.08
N ARG A 59 7.79 -24.02 -30.50
CA ARG A 59 7.15 -25.27 -30.93
C ARG A 59 5.67 -25.23 -30.52
N PRO A 60 4.73 -25.80 -31.30
CA PRO A 60 3.29 -25.73 -31.00
C PRO A 60 2.90 -26.16 -29.59
N MET A 61 3.58 -27.18 -29.04
CA MET A 61 3.34 -27.65 -27.65
C MET A 61 3.62 -26.59 -26.59
N VAL A 62 4.57 -25.68 -26.83
CA VAL A 62 4.89 -24.59 -25.90
C VAL A 62 3.73 -23.58 -25.85
N VAL A 63 3.12 -23.31 -27.00
CA VAL A 63 1.94 -22.44 -27.09
C VAL A 63 0.76 -23.08 -26.37
N THR A 64 0.51 -24.38 -26.60
CA THR A 64 -0.54 -25.13 -25.90
C THR A 64 -0.31 -25.19 -24.40
N ALA A 65 0.92 -25.41 -23.95
CA ALA A 65 1.27 -25.40 -22.53
C ALA A 65 1.06 -24.03 -21.89
N ALA A 66 1.36 -22.95 -22.61
CA ALA A 66 1.11 -21.59 -22.14
C ALA A 66 -0.40 -21.32 -21.97
N TYR A 67 -1.25 -21.77 -22.90
CA TYR A 67 -2.71 -21.73 -22.70
C TYR A 67 -3.16 -22.55 -21.48
N ALA A 68 -2.59 -23.73 -21.26
CA ALA A 68 -2.92 -24.54 -20.10
C ALA A 68 -2.57 -23.83 -18.77
N VAL A 69 -1.43 -23.13 -18.70
CA VAL A 69 -1.03 -22.34 -17.54
C VAL A 69 -2.02 -21.20 -17.28
N SER A 70 -2.42 -20.47 -18.32
CA SER A 70 -3.39 -19.38 -18.18
C SER A 70 -4.77 -19.88 -17.72
N TRP A 71 -5.26 -20.99 -18.27
CA TRP A 71 -6.52 -21.59 -17.82
C TRP A 71 -6.44 -22.10 -16.39
N ALA A 72 -5.34 -22.75 -16.02
CA ALA A 72 -5.12 -23.20 -14.64
C ALA A 72 -5.12 -22.03 -13.64
N TYR A 73 -4.59 -20.87 -14.02
CA TYR A 73 -4.66 -19.66 -13.22
C TYR A 73 -6.10 -19.17 -13.04
N ILE A 74 -6.90 -19.08 -14.11
CA ILE A 74 -8.30 -18.64 -14.04
C ILE A 74 -9.12 -19.60 -13.17
N PHE A 75 -9.02 -20.92 -13.40
CA PHE A 75 -9.71 -21.92 -12.60
C PHE A 75 -9.26 -21.89 -11.14
N GLY A 76 -7.98 -21.64 -10.89
CA GLY A 76 -7.43 -21.45 -9.55
C GLY A 76 -8.01 -20.22 -8.83
N ASP A 77 -8.06 -19.05 -9.49
CA ASP A 77 -8.63 -17.83 -8.92
C ASP A 77 -10.12 -18.00 -8.63
N VAL A 78 -10.90 -18.47 -9.60
CA VAL A 78 -12.34 -18.70 -9.44
C VAL A 78 -12.59 -19.74 -8.35
N GLY A 79 -11.90 -20.88 -8.38
CA GLY A 79 -12.05 -21.93 -7.38
C GLY A 79 -11.68 -21.47 -5.96
N TYR A 80 -10.60 -20.70 -5.81
CA TYR A 80 -10.20 -20.14 -4.53
C TYR A 80 -11.23 -19.14 -4.00
N THR A 81 -11.74 -18.24 -4.84
CA THR A 81 -12.78 -17.28 -4.45
C THR A 81 -14.09 -17.97 -4.06
N CYS A 82 -14.53 -18.99 -4.80
CA CYS A 82 -15.70 -19.79 -4.44
C CYS A 82 -15.49 -20.55 -3.12
N TRP A 83 -14.31 -21.14 -2.91
CA TRP A 83 -13.98 -21.80 -1.64
C TRP A 83 -13.99 -20.82 -0.47
N GLN A 84 -13.47 -19.61 -0.68
CA GLN A 84 -13.47 -18.56 0.33
C GLN A 84 -14.88 -18.05 0.62
N ALA A 85 -15.69 -17.81 -0.41
CA ALA A 85 -17.09 -17.42 -0.28
C ALA A 85 -17.91 -18.49 0.46
N SER A 86 -17.70 -19.78 0.14
CA SER A 86 -18.38 -20.91 0.78
C SER A 86 -18.16 -20.99 2.30
N LYS A 87 -17.11 -20.36 2.85
CA LYS A 87 -16.91 -20.27 4.30
C LYS A 87 -17.77 -19.21 4.98
N GLY A 88 -18.18 -18.18 4.24
CA GLY A 88 -19.00 -17.07 4.73
C GLY A 88 -20.50 -17.23 4.45
N LEU A 89 -20.88 -18.05 3.47
CA LEU A 89 -22.29 -18.36 3.18
C LEU A 89 -22.86 -19.40 4.15
N ASP A 90 -24.16 -19.28 4.41
CA ASP A 90 -24.92 -20.27 5.19
C ASP A 90 -25.03 -21.59 4.41
N LYS A 91 -24.51 -22.66 5.01
CA LYS A 91 -24.43 -23.98 4.38
C LYS A 91 -25.78 -24.69 4.30
N ASP A 92 -26.72 -24.29 5.14
CA ASP A 92 -28.06 -24.90 5.19
C ASP A 92 -29.05 -24.19 4.23
N SER A 93 -28.59 -23.16 3.51
CA SER A 93 -29.41 -22.43 2.55
C SER A 93 -29.64 -23.24 1.26
N PRO A 94 -30.88 -23.29 0.74
CA PRO A 94 -31.18 -24.00 -0.51
C PRO A 94 -30.55 -23.34 -1.75
N ASN A 95 -30.15 -22.07 -1.64
CA ASN A 95 -29.57 -21.27 -2.73
C ASN A 95 -28.03 -21.25 -2.73
N LEU A 96 -27.38 -21.98 -1.82
CA LEU A 96 -25.91 -21.99 -1.72
C LEU A 96 -25.22 -22.28 -3.06
N ALA A 97 -25.73 -23.27 -3.80
CA ALA A 97 -25.16 -23.65 -5.09
C ALA A 97 -25.36 -22.58 -6.16
N THR A 98 -26.52 -21.89 -6.17
CA THR A 98 -26.79 -20.81 -7.11
C THR A 98 -25.96 -19.58 -6.82
N ASP A 99 -25.76 -19.25 -5.54
CA ASP A 99 -24.96 -18.09 -5.12
C ASP A 99 -23.48 -18.29 -5.44
N LEU A 100 -22.94 -19.49 -5.17
CA LEU A 100 -21.58 -19.84 -5.54
C LEU A 100 -21.40 -19.90 -7.06
N ALA A 101 -22.39 -20.40 -7.81
CA ALA A 101 -22.36 -20.39 -9.27
C ALA A 101 -22.40 -18.96 -9.82
N TRP A 102 -23.15 -18.05 -9.20
CA TRP A 102 -23.21 -16.65 -9.57
C TRP A 102 -21.87 -15.94 -9.35
N ILE A 103 -21.24 -16.15 -8.18
CA ILE A 103 -19.90 -15.66 -7.87
C ILE A 103 -18.88 -16.21 -8.88
N ALA A 104 -18.95 -17.52 -9.17
CA ALA A 104 -18.07 -18.16 -10.14
C ALA A 104 -18.24 -17.57 -11.55
N ALA A 105 -19.49 -17.34 -11.97
CA ALA A 105 -19.81 -16.77 -13.27
C ALA A 105 -19.27 -15.34 -13.38
N ARG A 106 -19.61 -14.46 -12.44
CA ARG A 106 -19.19 -13.05 -12.42
C ARG A 106 -17.66 -12.93 -12.40
N ARG A 107 -16.99 -13.72 -11.55
CA ARG A 107 -15.52 -13.73 -11.45
C ARG A 107 -14.88 -14.34 -12.69
N GLY A 108 -15.43 -15.44 -13.20
CA GLY A 108 -14.92 -16.14 -14.37
C GLY A 108 -15.03 -15.31 -15.64
N THR A 109 -16.14 -14.59 -15.84
CA THR A 109 -16.32 -13.69 -16.99
C THR A 109 -15.35 -12.53 -16.94
N PHE A 110 -15.20 -11.89 -15.78
CA PHE A 110 -14.22 -10.83 -15.59
C PHE A 110 -12.80 -11.32 -15.90
N GLN A 111 -12.38 -12.41 -15.24
CA GLN A 111 -11.03 -12.95 -15.41
C GLN A 111 -10.75 -13.39 -16.85
N THR A 112 -11.72 -14.01 -17.53
CA THR A 112 -11.53 -14.44 -18.92
C THR A 112 -11.43 -13.25 -19.88
N LEU A 113 -12.24 -12.21 -19.69
CA LEU A 113 -12.23 -11.02 -20.53
C LEU A 113 -11.01 -10.14 -20.29
N ALA A 114 -10.74 -9.80 -19.03
CA ALA A 114 -9.67 -8.90 -18.62
C ALA A 114 -8.28 -9.53 -18.75
N SER A 115 -8.15 -10.82 -18.44
CA SER A 115 -6.84 -11.48 -18.38
C SER A 115 -6.48 -12.30 -19.61
N LEU A 116 -7.45 -12.59 -20.51
CA LEU A 116 -7.22 -13.51 -21.64
C LEU A 116 -7.70 -12.98 -23.00
N TYR A 117 -8.93 -12.46 -23.09
CA TYR A 117 -9.52 -12.11 -24.38
C TYR A 117 -9.04 -10.75 -24.90
N LEU A 118 -9.21 -9.69 -24.12
CA LEU A 118 -8.90 -8.32 -24.55
C LEU A 118 -7.39 -8.09 -24.72
N PRO A 119 -6.52 -8.58 -23.82
CA PRO A 119 -5.09 -8.40 -23.99
C PRO A 119 -4.55 -9.21 -25.20
N ALA A 120 -5.03 -10.44 -25.41
CA ALA A 120 -4.66 -11.24 -26.59
C ALA A 120 -5.13 -10.59 -27.90
N PHE A 121 -6.37 -10.07 -27.94
CA PHE A 121 -6.88 -9.33 -29.08
C PHE A 121 -6.04 -8.09 -29.38
N THR A 122 -5.63 -7.37 -28.33
CA THR A 122 -4.81 -6.15 -28.44
C THR A 122 -3.41 -6.47 -28.96
N ILE A 123 -2.74 -7.47 -28.40
CA ILE A 123 -1.40 -7.89 -28.84
C ILE A 123 -1.46 -8.41 -30.28
N HIS A 124 -2.45 -9.23 -30.62
CA HIS A 124 -2.63 -9.70 -31.99
C HIS A 124 -2.82 -8.53 -32.96
N SER A 125 -3.64 -7.55 -32.59
CA SER A 125 -3.86 -6.34 -33.39
C SER A 125 -2.57 -5.54 -33.57
N ILE A 126 -1.81 -5.30 -32.49
CA ILE A 126 -0.53 -4.58 -32.54
C ILE A 126 0.48 -5.30 -33.44
N VAL A 127 0.64 -6.61 -33.30
CA VAL A 127 1.53 -7.42 -34.13
C VAL A 127 1.11 -7.37 -35.59
N LYS A 128 -0.19 -7.51 -35.88
CA LYS A 128 -0.75 -7.50 -37.24
C LYS A 128 -0.55 -6.14 -37.93
N TYR A 129 -0.88 -5.04 -37.26
CA TYR A 129 -0.80 -3.70 -37.84
C TYR A 129 0.63 -3.14 -37.87
N SER A 130 1.54 -3.62 -37.01
CA SER A 130 2.94 -3.24 -37.06
C SER A 130 3.77 -4.03 -38.09
N GLY A 131 3.30 -5.21 -38.54
CA GLY A 131 3.96 -6.03 -39.56
C GLY A 131 4.40 -5.25 -40.83
N PRO A 132 3.53 -4.47 -41.47
CA PRO A 132 3.89 -3.66 -42.64
C PRO A 132 4.91 -2.55 -42.37
N LEU A 133 5.04 -2.08 -41.13
CA LEU A 133 6.05 -1.10 -40.74
C LEU A 133 7.43 -1.78 -40.61
N PHE A 134 7.47 -2.96 -39.99
CA PHE A 134 8.71 -3.71 -39.78
C PHE A 134 9.23 -4.42 -41.04
N SER A 135 8.38 -4.65 -42.05
CA SER A 135 8.79 -5.22 -43.34
C SER A 135 9.78 -4.35 -44.12
N LYS A 136 9.77 -3.04 -43.88
CA LYS A 136 10.60 -2.04 -44.57
C LYS A 136 12.06 -2.00 -44.08
N PHE A 137 12.38 -2.63 -42.95
CA PHE A 137 13.76 -2.62 -42.43
C PHE A 137 14.68 -3.57 -43.20
N ARG A 138 15.95 -3.17 -43.36
CA ARG A 138 16.99 -3.97 -44.04
C ARG A 138 17.42 -5.22 -43.26
N SER A 139 17.29 -5.21 -41.94
CA SER A 139 17.68 -6.34 -41.07
C SER A 139 16.61 -7.42 -41.04
N VAL A 140 17.00 -8.67 -41.36
CA VAL A 140 16.12 -9.85 -41.35
C VAL A 140 15.58 -10.13 -39.94
N ARG A 141 16.40 -9.91 -38.90
CA ARG A 141 15.99 -10.13 -37.49
C ARG A 141 14.93 -9.12 -37.04
N VAL A 142 15.10 -7.84 -37.42
CA VAL A 142 14.12 -6.79 -37.10
C VAL A 142 12.82 -7.01 -37.85
N ARG A 143 12.89 -7.48 -39.10
CA ARG A 143 11.72 -7.83 -39.90
C ARG A 143 10.94 -9.00 -39.32
N ALA A 144 11.63 -10.03 -38.84
CA ALA A 144 11.02 -11.25 -38.33
C ALA A 144 10.51 -11.11 -36.88
N LEU A 145 11.23 -10.38 -36.03
CA LEU A 145 10.94 -10.31 -34.57
C LEU A 145 10.37 -8.96 -34.12
N GLY A 146 10.51 -7.90 -34.92
CA GLY A 146 10.08 -6.55 -34.56
C GLY A 146 8.62 -6.46 -34.12
N PRO A 147 7.66 -6.99 -34.90
CA PRO A 147 6.24 -6.98 -34.52
C PRO A 147 5.97 -7.71 -33.19
N SER A 148 6.56 -8.90 -32.99
CA SER A 148 6.39 -9.69 -31.77
C SER A 148 6.98 -9.02 -30.53
N VAL A 149 8.17 -8.41 -30.66
CA VAL A 149 8.80 -7.64 -29.56
C VAL A 149 7.94 -6.42 -29.20
N LEU A 150 7.37 -5.73 -30.20
CA LEU A 150 6.48 -4.60 -29.97
C LEU A 150 5.22 -5.03 -29.20
N GLY A 151 4.59 -6.13 -29.60
CA GLY A 151 3.45 -6.69 -28.86
C GLY A 151 3.81 -7.04 -27.42
N LEU A 152 4.94 -7.73 -27.19
CA LEU A 152 5.40 -8.11 -25.85
C LEU A 152 5.65 -6.89 -24.93
N LEU A 153 6.20 -5.80 -25.48
CA LEU A 153 6.45 -4.57 -24.74
C LEU A 153 5.18 -3.85 -24.27
N THR A 154 4.01 -4.18 -24.85
CA THR A 154 2.74 -3.58 -24.44
C THR A 154 2.10 -4.24 -23.23
N ILE A 155 2.48 -5.48 -22.89
CA ILE A 155 1.90 -6.26 -21.77
C ILE A 155 1.85 -5.49 -20.44
N PRO A 156 2.90 -4.76 -20.00
CA PRO A 156 2.87 -4.02 -18.73
C PRO A 156 1.77 -2.94 -18.65
N MET A 157 1.27 -2.46 -19.78
CA MET A 157 0.24 -1.40 -19.84
C MET A 157 -1.18 -1.96 -19.93
N LEU A 158 -1.38 -3.21 -20.34
CA LEU A 158 -2.71 -3.78 -20.59
C LEU A 158 -3.60 -3.82 -19.32
N PRO A 159 -3.10 -4.21 -18.13
CA PRO A 159 -3.92 -4.19 -16.91
C PRO A 159 -4.43 -2.79 -16.56
N LEU A 160 -3.60 -1.77 -16.76
CA LEU A 160 -3.97 -0.37 -16.45
C LEU A 160 -5.06 0.16 -17.39
N VAL A 161 -5.11 -0.34 -18.62
CA VAL A 161 -6.07 0.11 -19.64
C VAL A 161 -7.38 -0.65 -19.54
N PHE A 162 -7.35 -1.96 -19.27
CA PHE A 162 -8.53 -2.82 -19.38
C PHE A 162 -9.17 -3.21 -18.06
N ASP A 163 -8.43 -3.33 -16.95
CA ASP A 163 -8.98 -3.94 -15.72
C ASP A 163 -10.24 -3.18 -15.23
N HIS A 164 -10.12 -1.86 -15.01
CA HIS A 164 -11.24 -1.06 -14.50
C HIS A 164 -12.45 -0.95 -15.46
N PRO A 165 -12.31 -0.61 -16.75
CA PRO A 165 -13.48 -0.50 -17.62
C PRO A 165 -14.18 -1.86 -17.85
N VAL A 166 -13.42 -2.96 -17.86
CA VAL A 166 -13.98 -4.31 -18.00
C VAL A 166 -14.70 -4.72 -16.72
N GLU A 167 -14.15 -4.39 -15.55
CA GLU A 167 -14.79 -4.62 -14.25
C GLU A 167 -16.17 -3.93 -14.21
N THR A 168 -16.20 -2.62 -14.47
CA THR A 168 -17.46 -1.86 -14.48
C THR A 168 -18.46 -2.40 -15.51
N ALA A 169 -17.99 -2.78 -16.71
CA ALA A 169 -18.88 -3.34 -17.73
C ALA A 169 -19.45 -4.70 -17.33
N VAL A 170 -18.62 -5.60 -16.78
CA VAL A 170 -19.06 -6.93 -16.34
C VAL A 170 -20.02 -6.78 -15.16
N GLU A 171 -19.68 -5.97 -14.16
CA GLU A 171 -20.56 -5.71 -13.00
C GLU A 171 -21.92 -5.17 -13.45
N ASN A 172 -21.94 -4.11 -14.26
CA ASN A 172 -23.19 -3.50 -14.73
C ASN A 172 -24.07 -4.48 -15.51
N VAL A 173 -23.48 -5.39 -16.29
CA VAL A 173 -24.23 -6.42 -17.04
C VAL A 173 -24.80 -7.47 -16.10
N PHE A 174 -24.01 -7.98 -15.16
CA PHE A 174 -24.48 -8.97 -14.19
C PHE A 174 -25.56 -8.38 -13.28
N ASP A 175 -25.38 -7.14 -12.83
CA ASP A 175 -26.34 -6.44 -12.00
C ASP A 175 -27.62 -6.19 -12.78
N SER A 176 -27.55 -5.81 -14.06
CA SER A 176 -28.72 -5.73 -14.94
C SER A 176 -29.51 -7.04 -14.95
N ILE A 177 -28.83 -8.18 -15.11
CA ILE A 177 -29.47 -9.50 -15.14
C ILE A 177 -30.10 -9.81 -13.77
N GLU A 178 -29.40 -9.52 -12.68
CA GLU A 178 -29.88 -9.73 -11.31
C GLU A 178 -31.14 -8.92 -11.03
N PHE A 179 -31.16 -7.63 -11.38
CA PHE A 179 -32.32 -6.76 -11.24
C PHE A 179 -33.48 -7.18 -12.14
N HIS A 180 -33.23 -7.63 -13.37
CA HIS A 180 -34.30 -8.16 -14.23
C HIS A 180 -34.93 -9.43 -13.65
N ILE A 181 -34.12 -10.35 -13.09
CA ILE A 181 -34.63 -11.56 -12.43
C ILE A 181 -35.44 -11.20 -11.18
N ALA A 182 -34.97 -10.24 -10.37
CA ALA A 182 -35.67 -9.76 -9.18
C ALA A 182 -36.99 -9.04 -9.52
N ALA A 183 -36.98 -8.19 -10.55
CA ALA A 183 -38.17 -7.51 -11.07
C ALA A 183 -39.22 -8.51 -11.59
N TRP A 184 -38.79 -9.59 -12.25
CA TRP A 184 -39.68 -10.65 -12.73
C TRP A 184 -40.30 -11.48 -11.60
N LYS A 185 -39.59 -11.59 -10.46
CA LYS A 185 -40.09 -12.18 -9.21
C LYS A 185 -41.01 -11.23 -8.42
N GLY A 186 -41.25 -10.01 -8.89
CA GLY A 186 -42.19 -9.05 -8.32
C GLY A 186 -41.59 -8.06 -7.31
N ASP A 187 -40.25 -7.91 -7.27
CA ASP A 187 -39.60 -6.92 -6.42
C ASP A 187 -39.76 -5.51 -7.01
N LYS A 188 -40.47 -4.64 -6.29
CA LYS A 188 -40.76 -3.27 -6.70
C LYS A 188 -39.53 -2.36 -6.65
N MET A 189 -38.54 -2.66 -5.78
CA MET A 189 -37.30 -1.89 -5.71
C MET A 189 -36.42 -2.16 -6.92
N ALA A 190 -36.33 -3.42 -7.35
CA ALA A 190 -35.61 -3.80 -8.55
C ALA A 190 -36.20 -3.18 -9.83
N GLN A 191 -37.54 -3.08 -9.92
CA GLN A 191 -38.21 -2.40 -11.02
C GLN A 191 -37.84 -0.90 -11.08
N LYS A 192 -37.86 -0.21 -9.93
CA LYS A 192 -37.47 1.21 -9.86
C LYS A 192 -36.00 1.43 -10.24
N SER A 193 -35.09 0.56 -9.77
CA SER A 193 -33.67 0.61 -10.14
C SER A 193 -33.41 0.37 -11.64
N LEU A 194 -34.22 -0.46 -12.31
CA LEU A 194 -34.15 -0.66 -13.76
C LEU A 194 -34.66 0.53 -14.58
N GLU A 195 -35.65 1.25 -14.05
CA GLU A 195 -36.23 2.44 -14.70
C GLU A 195 -35.29 3.66 -14.57
N ASP A 196 -34.63 3.83 -13.42
CA ASP A 196 -33.72 4.95 -13.15
C ASP A 196 -32.28 4.71 -13.65
N GLY A 197 -31.86 3.44 -13.77
CA GLY A 197 -30.50 3.02 -14.12
C GLY A 197 -30.30 2.72 -15.61
N ASN A 198 -29.03 2.60 -16.02
CA ASN A 198 -28.66 2.10 -17.34
C ASN A 198 -27.33 1.34 -17.24
N ILE A 199 -27.08 0.37 -18.12
CA ILE A 199 -25.84 -0.42 -18.19
C ILE A 199 -24.56 0.44 -18.28
N LEU A 200 -24.66 1.69 -18.73
CA LEU A 200 -23.52 2.62 -18.79
C LEU A 200 -23.31 3.43 -17.50
N ARG A 201 -24.37 3.64 -16.70
CA ARG A 201 -24.34 4.44 -15.47
C ARG A 201 -24.29 3.57 -14.21
N GLY A 202 -24.58 2.28 -14.34
CA GLY A 202 -24.75 1.36 -13.22
C GLY A 202 -26.21 1.32 -12.75
N TYR A 203 -26.55 0.28 -12.00
CA TYR A 203 -27.84 0.12 -11.35
C TYR A 203 -27.64 0.28 -9.84
N TYR A 204 -28.34 1.24 -9.24
CA TYR A 204 -28.24 1.51 -7.80
C TYR A 204 -29.56 1.15 -7.12
N LEU A 205 -29.47 0.40 -6.02
CA LEU A 205 -30.58 0.24 -5.09
C LEU A 205 -30.70 1.55 -4.32
N THR A 206 -31.70 2.37 -4.66
CA THR A 206 -32.07 3.50 -3.80
C THR A 206 -32.79 2.93 -2.58
N THR A 207 -32.05 2.78 -1.49
CA THR A 207 -32.67 2.49 -0.20
C THR A 207 -33.49 3.71 0.22
N PRO A 208 -34.55 3.59 1.05
CA PRO A 208 -35.27 4.76 1.55
C PRO A 208 -34.37 5.76 2.33
N GLN A 209 -33.14 5.38 2.66
CA GLN A 209 -32.10 6.30 3.16
C GLN A 209 -31.56 7.26 2.09
N ASP A 210 -31.54 6.86 0.81
CA ASP A 210 -31.00 7.66 -0.30
C ASP A 210 -31.99 8.75 -0.78
N GLU A 211 -33.30 8.57 -0.54
CA GLU A 211 -34.26 9.68 -0.71
C GLU A 211 -34.07 10.78 0.37
N SER A 212 -33.36 10.48 1.47
CA SER A 212 -32.90 11.50 2.44
C SER A 212 -31.54 12.12 2.08
N GLU A 213 -30.77 11.58 1.12
CA GLU A 213 -29.53 12.21 0.66
C GLU A 213 -29.77 13.41 -0.25
N ASN A 214 -30.93 13.48 -0.92
CA ASN A 214 -31.40 14.69 -1.61
C ASN A 214 -32.32 15.57 -0.76
N GLY A 215 -32.52 15.20 0.51
CA GLY A 215 -33.43 15.84 1.46
C GLY A 215 -32.89 15.73 2.88
N VAL A 216 -31.92 16.58 3.18
CA VAL A 216 -31.39 16.92 4.51
C VAL A 216 -32.24 16.43 5.69
N SER A 217 -31.69 15.52 6.50
CA SER A 217 -32.07 15.33 7.90
C SER A 217 -30.87 15.63 8.82
N THR A 218 -30.85 16.88 9.30
CA THR A 218 -29.74 17.70 9.81
C THR A 218 -29.30 17.45 11.25
N HIS A 219 -29.66 16.35 11.90
CA HIS A 219 -29.46 16.26 13.37
C HIS A 219 -28.39 15.27 13.85
N LEU A 220 -27.89 14.36 13.00
CA LEU A 220 -26.74 13.48 13.34
C LEU A 220 -25.55 13.66 12.40
N ALA A 221 -25.78 13.93 11.11
CA ALA A 221 -24.71 14.27 10.16
C ALA A 221 -24.08 15.66 10.44
N GLY A 222 -24.78 16.52 11.18
CA GLY A 222 -24.27 17.80 11.68
C GLY A 222 -23.34 17.70 12.89
N GLN A 223 -22.88 16.51 13.27
CA GLN A 223 -21.99 16.34 14.41
C GLN A 223 -20.60 15.76 14.11
N LEU A 224 -20.30 15.24 12.91
CA LEU A 224 -18.93 14.85 12.51
C LEU A 224 -18.76 14.86 10.97
N ALA A 225 -18.28 15.95 10.38
CA ALA A 225 -17.83 15.93 8.98
C ALA A 225 -16.38 15.44 8.92
N VAL A 226 -16.15 14.12 8.88
CA VAL A 226 -14.80 13.55 8.80
C VAL A 226 -14.11 13.97 7.49
N LEU A 227 -12.98 14.68 7.59
CA LEU A 227 -12.14 15.04 6.44
C LEU A 227 -11.30 13.83 5.98
N GLY A 228 -10.73 13.06 6.91
CA GLY A 228 -9.92 11.90 6.55
C GLY A 228 -9.26 11.19 7.73
N LEU A 229 -8.74 10.00 7.47
CA LEU A 229 -8.03 9.15 8.43
C LEU A 229 -6.60 8.92 7.96
N GLY A 230 -5.65 9.07 8.88
CA GLY A 230 -4.25 8.79 8.64
C GLY A 230 -3.67 7.85 9.69
N VAL A 231 -2.86 6.91 9.23
CA VAL A 231 -2.16 5.93 10.08
C VAL A 231 -0.69 5.89 9.70
N ASP A 232 0.19 5.88 10.70
CA ASP A 232 1.62 5.69 10.48
C ASP A 232 2.28 4.82 11.54
N MET A 233 3.35 4.13 11.14
CA MET A 233 4.13 3.24 12.00
C MET A 233 5.63 3.46 11.80
N VAL A 234 6.34 3.62 12.92
CA VAL A 234 7.80 3.85 12.97
C VAL A 234 8.49 2.73 13.73
N CYS A 235 9.54 2.17 13.13
CA CYS A 235 10.41 1.16 13.74
C CYS A 235 11.69 1.82 14.27
N LEU A 236 11.91 1.75 15.59
CA LEU A 236 13.03 2.41 16.28
C LEU A 236 14.40 1.97 15.74
N PRO A 237 14.73 0.67 15.57
CA PRO A 237 16.00 0.23 14.98
C PRO A 237 16.29 0.85 13.61
N ARG A 238 15.26 1.03 12.77
CA ARG A 238 15.41 1.65 11.45
C ARG A 238 15.73 3.14 11.58
N MET A 239 15.14 3.83 12.55
CA MET A 239 15.41 5.24 12.81
C MET A 239 16.83 5.45 13.36
N HIS A 240 17.30 4.58 14.26
CA HIS A 240 18.71 4.55 14.70
C HIS A 240 19.68 4.41 13.52
N ARG A 241 19.38 3.49 12.58
CA ARG A 241 20.18 3.32 11.35
C ARG A 241 20.15 4.57 10.46
N LEU A 242 19.04 5.31 10.42
CA LEU A 242 18.95 6.54 9.64
C LEU A 242 19.82 7.65 10.26
N VAL A 243 19.73 7.84 11.58
CA VAL A 243 20.51 8.87 12.29
C VAL A 243 22.01 8.57 12.23
N SER A 244 22.42 7.30 12.37
CA SER A 244 23.82 6.88 12.23
C SER A 244 24.35 6.97 10.79
N ARG A 245 23.51 6.72 9.77
CA ARG A 245 23.88 7.00 8.37
C ARG A 245 24.02 8.50 8.10
N HIS A 246 23.26 9.33 8.79
CA HIS A 246 23.40 10.78 8.67
C HIS A 246 24.66 11.29 9.38
N SER A 247 24.99 10.74 10.56
CA SER A 247 26.23 11.09 11.27
C SER A 247 27.49 10.76 10.47
N SER A 248 27.53 9.58 9.84
CA SER A 248 28.65 9.18 8.96
C SER A 248 28.82 10.11 7.76
N ARG A 249 27.73 10.67 7.20
CA ARG A 249 27.78 11.70 6.15
C ARG A 249 28.21 13.08 6.64
N LEU A 250 28.03 13.39 7.92
CA LEU A 250 28.48 14.64 8.56
C LEU A 250 29.92 14.56 9.09
N THR A 251 30.52 13.36 9.10
CA THR A 251 31.91 13.13 9.53
C THR A 251 33.03 13.53 8.52
N PRO A 252 32.81 13.97 7.25
CA PRO A 252 33.92 14.21 6.33
C PRO A 252 34.67 15.54 6.54
N LEU A 253 34.28 16.38 7.51
CA LEU A 253 34.92 17.69 7.75
C LEU A 253 36.01 17.68 8.85
N VAL A 254 36.30 16.54 9.50
CA VAL A 254 37.28 16.45 10.62
C VAL A 254 38.31 15.34 10.42
N ARG A 255 38.70 15.01 9.18
CA ARG A 255 39.91 14.21 8.94
C ARG A 255 41.00 15.07 8.30
N PRO A 256 42.16 15.30 8.96
CA PRO A 256 43.34 15.75 8.23
C PRO A 256 43.68 14.64 7.23
N ALA A 257 44.15 15.04 6.06
CA ALA A 257 44.44 14.17 4.93
C ALA A 257 45.39 13.04 5.32
N ALA A 258 44.84 11.83 5.49
CA ALA A 258 45.60 10.59 5.43
C ALA A 258 44.88 9.69 4.42
N ILE A 259 45.52 9.55 3.26
CA ILE A 259 45.11 8.74 2.13
C ILE A 259 45.20 7.27 2.55
N THR A 260 44.05 6.61 2.73
CA THR A 260 43.95 5.15 2.63
C THR A 260 42.58 4.76 2.09
N ALA A 261 42.61 3.88 1.08
CA ALA A 261 41.53 3.37 0.24
C ALA A 261 40.32 2.80 1.03
N PRO A 262 39.14 2.64 0.39
CA PRO A 262 37.94 2.14 1.07
C PRO A 262 38.11 0.65 1.36
N HIS A 263 38.56 0.31 2.57
CA HIS A 263 38.42 -1.04 3.10
C HIS A 263 37.03 -1.16 3.74
N TYR A 264 36.38 -2.28 3.42
CA TYR A 264 35.14 -2.76 4.00
C TYR A 264 35.14 -2.57 5.52
N ALA A 265 34.31 -1.64 6.01
CA ALA A 265 34.17 -1.38 7.43
C ALA A 265 33.64 -2.64 8.12
N PRO A 266 34.27 -3.14 9.19
CA PRO A 266 33.75 -4.29 9.91
C PRO A 266 32.40 -3.91 10.53
N LYS A 267 31.47 -4.87 10.57
CA LYS A 267 30.22 -4.77 11.32
C LYS A 267 30.58 -4.42 12.78
N ALA A 268 30.17 -3.24 13.23
CA ALA A 268 30.21 -2.90 14.65
C ALA A 268 29.31 -3.90 15.39
N SER A 269 29.90 -4.67 16.30
CA SER A 269 29.20 -5.49 17.29
C SER A 269 28.34 -4.59 18.17
N ALA A 270 27.21 -5.13 18.64
CA ALA A 270 26.21 -4.39 19.40
C ALA A 270 26.67 -3.93 20.80
N ASP A 271 27.88 -4.27 21.22
CA ASP A 271 28.39 -4.04 22.57
C ASP A 271 29.22 -2.75 22.74
N ASP A 272 29.48 -1.99 21.66
CA ASP A 272 30.35 -0.80 21.71
C ASP A 272 29.56 0.53 21.85
N VAL A 273 28.36 0.48 22.45
CA VAL A 273 27.36 1.58 22.45
C VAL A 273 27.52 2.56 23.61
N SER A 274 28.59 2.49 24.42
CA SER A 274 28.73 3.30 25.63
C SER A 274 29.43 4.66 25.46
N VAL A 275 29.88 5.03 24.25
CA VAL A 275 30.46 6.37 24.00
C VAL A 275 29.66 7.09 22.92
N SER A 276 28.75 7.96 23.34
CA SER A 276 27.98 8.83 22.43
C SER A 276 28.92 9.76 21.67
N SER A 277 29.30 9.38 20.43
CA SER A 277 30.09 10.25 19.56
C SER A 277 29.37 11.59 19.41
N PRO A 278 30.06 12.74 19.59
CA PRO A 278 29.46 14.08 19.46
C PRO A 278 28.78 14.28 18.10
N VAL A 279 29.23 13.56 17.07
CA VAL A 279 28.67 13.59 15.72
C VAL A 279 27.31 12.90 15.65
N LEU A 280 27.11 11.81 16.40
CA LEU A 280 25.81 11.14 16.49
C LEU A 280 24.78 12.03 17.20
N ALA A 281 25.20 12.70 18.28
CA ALA A 281 24.38 13.69 18.97
C ALA A 281 24.03 14.88 18.05
N MET A 282 24.96 15.32 17.21
CA MET A 282 24.73 16.38 16.21
C MET A 282 23.74 15.92 15.12
N ALA A 283 23.86 14.71 14.61
CA ALA A 283 22.92 14.14 13.64
C ALA A 283 21.51 13.98 14.21
N ALA A 284 21.39 13.53 15.46
CA ALA A 284 20.11 13.44 16.18
C ALA A 284 19.49 14.83 16.38
N ARG A 285 20.29 15.84 16.75
CA ARG A 285 19.84 17.24 16.84
C ARG A 285 19.37 17.79 15.49
N HIS A 286 20.06 17.45 14.40
CA HIS A 286 19.66 17.85 13.06
C HIS A 286 18.31 17.23 12.67
N PHE A 287 18.11 15.95 12.95
CA PHE A 287 16.82 15.29 12.74
C PHE A 287 15.72 15.95 13.59
N ALA A 288 15.95 16.15 14.88
CA ALA A 288 15.01 16.81 15.78
C ALA A 288 14.58 18.19 15.28
N ARG A 289 15.52 19.00 14.75
CA ARG A 289 15.22 20.34 14.19
C ARG A 289 14.28 20.31 12.98
N ARG A 290 14.27 19.23 12.19
CA ARG A 290 13.37 19.09 11.03
C ARG A 290 12.00 18.54 11.40
N VAL A 291 11.93 17.78 12.48
CA VAL A 291 10.71 17.11 12.93
C VAL A 291 9.93 17.99 13.90
N LEU A 292 10.58 18.55 14.91
CA LEU A 292 9.93 19.24 16.02
C LEU A 292 9.49 20.67 15.64
N THR A 293 8.34 21.09 16.15
CA THR A 293 7.92 22.49 16.12
C THR A 293 8.75 23.33 17.10
N PRO A 294 8.69 24.68 17.03
CA PRO A 294 9.38 25.54 18.00
C PRO A 294 8.96 25.24 19.45
N SER A 295 7.67 25.01 19.70
CA SER A 295 7.13 24.65 21.01
C SER A 295 7.68 23.31 21.52
N GLU A 296 7.60 22.25 20.69
CA GLU A 296 8.13 20.92 21.00
C GLU A 296 9.65 20.95 21.18
N SER A 297 10.38 21.79 20.43
CA SER A 297 11.83 21.92 20.54
C SER A 297 12.25 22.47 21.91
N VAL A 298 11.50 23.42 22.47
CA VAL A 298 11.76 23.96 23.81
C VAL A 298 11.52 22.90 24.87
N GLU A 299 10.43 22.14 24.75
CA GLU A 299 10.12 21.03 25.66
C GLU A 299 11.18 19.92 25.56
N TYR A 300 11.54 19.52 24.35
CA TYR A 300 12.56 18.51 24.10
C TYR A 300 13.91 18.91 24.70
N GLN A 301 14.32 20.17 24.58
CA GLN A 301 15.57 20.64 25.19
C GLN A 301 15.55 20.56 26.72
N ARG A 302 14.37 20.72 27.34
CA ARG A 302 14.19 20.59 28.79
C ARG A 302 14.26 19.13 29.25
N VAL A 303 13.61 18.22 28.52
CA VAL A 303 13.45 16.81 28.93
C VAL A 303 14.59 15.91 28.45
N ALA A 304 15.15 16.17 27.26
CA ALA A 304 16.16 15.31 26.64
C ALA A 304 17.44 15.07 27.48
N PRO A 305 17.95 16.01 28.29
CA PRO A 305 19.12 15.76 29.14
C PRO A 305 18.89 14.66 30.19
N GLY A 306 17.65 14.50 30.67
CA GLY A 306 17.28 13.50 31.67
C GLY A 306 16.86 12.14 31.10
N LEU A 307 16.81 12.00 29.77
CA LEU A 307 16.36 10.78 29.09
C LEU A 307 17.52 9.94 28.55
N SER A 308 17.34 8.62 28.56
CA SER A 308 18.25 7.70 27.87
C SER A 308 18.29 7.98 26.36
N HIS A 309 19.33 7.50 25.67
CA HIS A 309 19.45 7.66 24.22
C HIS A 309 18.22 7.08 23.48
N ASP A 310 17.75 5.92 23.89
CA ASP A 310 16.60 5.26 23.25
C ASP A 310 15.28 5.94 23.60
N ALA A 311 15.15 6.49 24.82
CA ALA A 311 13.99 7.29 25.20
C ALA A 311 13.91 8.60 24.38
N ARG A 312 15.04 9.25 24.11
CA ARG A 312 15.10 10.39 23.19
C ARG A 312 14.73 10.01 21.76
N MET A 313 15.21 8.86 21.29
CA MET A 313 14.86 8.36 19.97
C MET A 313 13.37 8.04 19.89
N ARG A 314 12.81 7.36 20.88
CA ARG A 314 11.38 7.08 21.00
C ARG A 314 10.55 8.35 21.04
N TYR A 315 10.99 9.37 21.80
CA TYR A 315 10.37 10.69 21.82
C TYR A 315 10.20 11.23 20.39
N LEU A 316 11.28 11.24 19.59
CA LEU A 316 11.25 11.72 18.22
C LEU A 316 10.41 10.84 17.29
N ALA A 317 10.45 9.51 17.48
CA ALA A 317 9.71 8.54 16.67
C ALA A 317 8.20 8.74 16.83
N THR A 318 7.75 8.94 18.05
CA THR A 318 6.34 9.23 18.35
C THR A 318 5.86 10.47 17.62
N ARG A 319 6.61 11.58 17.69
CA ARG A 319 6.21 12.82 17.01
C ARG A 319 6.24 12.66 15.50
N TRP A 320 7.23 11.94 14.96
CA TRP A 320 7.29 11.64 13.54
C TRP A 320 6.05 10.85 13.09
N ALA A 321 5.71 9.76 13.77
CA ALA A 321 4.53 8.94 13.46
C ALA A 321 3.24 9.76 13.50
N CYS A 322 3.05 10.58 14.54
CA CYS A 322 1.88 11.46 14.64
C CYS A 322 1.81 12.43 13.47
N LYS A 323 2.92 13.07 13.10
CA LYS A 323 2.96 14.08 12.03
C LYS A 323 2.71 13.47 10.65
N GLU A 324 3.26 12.29 10.38
CA GLU A 324 3.00 11.55 9.14
C GLU A 324 1.54 11.08 9.07
N ALA A 325 0.98 10.59 10.18
CA ALA A 325 -0.44 10.22 10.25
C ALA A 325 -1.33 11.45 10.00
N THR A 326 -1.06 12.59 10.64
CA THR A 326 -1.80 13.85 10.40
C THR A 326 -1.69 14.28 8.94
N TYR A 327 -0.50 14.25 8.35
CA TYR A 327 -0.31 14.60 6.94
C TYR A 327 -1.16 13.72 6.02
N LYS A 328 -1.18 12.40 6.24
CA LYS A 328 -2.01 11.47 5.46
C LYS A 328 -3.51 11.72 5.64
N ALA A 329 -3.94 12.14 6.83
CA ALA A 329 -5.35 12.39 7.13
C ALA A 329 -5.92 13.62 6.38
N VAL A 330 -5.08 14.59 6.01
CA VAL A 330 -5.53 15.87 5.42
C VAL A 330 -5.07 16.09 3.98
N TYR A 331 -4.07 15.33 3.50
CA TYR A 331 -3.63 15.40 2.12
C TYR A 331 -4.69 14.76 1.20
N PRO A 332 -5.03 15.36 0.03
CA PRO A 332 -4.39 16.51 -0.63
C PRO A 332 -4.96 17.90 -0.23
N HIS A 333 -6.01 17.95 0.59
CA HIS A 333 -6.75 19.18 0.90
C HIS A 333 -5.93 20.22 1.66
N LEU A 334 -5.02 19.77 2.53
CA LEU A 334 -4.12 20.65 3.29
C LEU A 334 -2.69 20.11 3.22
N ARG A 335 -1.77 20.90 2.69
CA ARG A 335 -0.34 20.57 2.60
C ARG A 335 0.37 21.00 3.87
N LEU A 336 0.52 20.08 4.80
CA LEU A 336 1.24 20.30 6.05
C LEU A 336 2.73 19.96 5.93
N LEU A 337 3.56 20.67 6.71
CA LEU A 337 4.95 20.30 6.98
C LEU A 337 5.03 19.74 8.41
N ALA A 338 6.03 18.90 8.69
CA ALA A 338 6.24 18.38 10.04
C ALA A 338 6.37 19.50 11.10
N THR A 339 6.95 20.64 10.73
CA THR A 339 7.10 21.82 11.60
C THR A 339 5.81 22.61 11.82
N HIS A 340 4.72 22.28 11.13
CA HIS A 340 3.41 22.94 11.29
C HIS A 340 2.49 22.18 12.26
N ILE A 341 2.85 20.96 12.64
CA ILE A 341 2.01 20.07 13.43
C ILE A 341 2.69 19.89 14.78
N ALA A 342 2.10 20.42 15.85
CA ALA A 342 2.57 20.24 17.22
C ALA A 342 1.78 19.13 17.91
N VAL A 343 2.48 18.18 18.52
CA VAL A 343 1.89 17.18 19.41
C VAL A 343 1.93 17.75 20.83
N VAL A 344 0.76 18.16 21.33
CA VAL A 344 0.63 18.79 22.64
C VAL A 344 0.11 17.78 23.65
N ARG A 345 0.65 17.83 24.85
CA ARG A 345 0.12 17.14 26.01
C ARG A 345 -0.30 18.20 27.01
N ASP A 346 -1.60 18.31 27.25
CA ASP A 346 -2.13 19.17 28.30
C ASP A 346 -2.05 18.42 29.63
N ASP A 347 -1.51 19.04 30.68
CA ASP A 347 -1.43 18.44 32.02
C ASP A 347 -2.83 18.16 32.61
N ARG A 348 -3.87 18.82 32.08
CA ARG A 348 -5.27 18.63 32.50
C ARG A 348 -5.98 17.48 31.79
N MET A 349 -5.48 17.03 30.64
CA MET A 349 -6.05 15.94 29.87
C MET A 349 -5.02 14.84 29.61
N PRO A 350 -5.27 13.59 30.03
CA PRO A 350 -4.30 12.51 29.84
C PRO A 350 -4.08 12.16 28.36
N LYS A 351 -4.96 12.60 27.45
CA LYS A 351 -4.93 12.27 26.03
C LYS A 351 -4.09 13.27 25.23
N PRO A 352 -3.13 12.82 24.40
CA PRO A 352 -2.38 13.71 23.52
C PRO A 352 -3.29 14.34 22.46
N SER A 353 -3.06 15.62 22.15
CA SER A 353 -3.80 16.38 21.14
C SER A 353 -2.86 16.90 20.06
N LEU A 354 -3.44 17.27 18.91
CA LEU A 354 -2.72 17.86 17.79
C LEU A 354 -3.16 19.30 17.61
N LEU A 355 -2.19 20.19 17.44
CA LEU A 355 -2.42 21.59 17.13
C LEU A 355 -1.67 21.96 15.86
N LEU A 356 -2.29 22.74 14.99
CA LEU A 356 -1.62 23.34 13.85
C LEU A 356 -0.99 24.67 14.28
N GLU A 357 0.34 24.74 14.23
CA GLU A 357 1.09 25.96 14.49
C GLU A 357 1.42 26.67 13.17
N PRO A 358 0.80 27.82 12.89
CA PRO A 358 1.12 28.58 11.70
C PRO A 358 2.54 29.15 11.82
N ARG A 359 3.31 29.06 10.74
CA ARG A 359 4.61 29.75 10.64
C ARG A 359 4.44 30.98 9.74
N PRO A 360 4.34 32.20 10.29
CA PRO A 360 4.30 33.40 9.46
C PRO A 360 5.60 33.51 8.63
N PRO A 361 5.54 33.96 7.36
CA PRO A 361 4.42 34.64 6.68
C PRO A 361 3.53 33.74 5.79
N THR A 362 3.67 32.42 5.84
CA THR A 362 2.99 31.51 4.89
C THR A 362 1.63 31.07 5.39
N GLY A 363 0.56 31.44 4.67
CA GLY A 363 -0.78 30.88 4.85
C GLY A 363 -0.87 29.40 4.44
N TRP A 364 -1.94 28.75 4.84
CA TRP A 364 -2.21 27.34 4.56
C TRP A 364 -2.59 27.14 3.09
N ARG A 365 -2.10 26.05 2.48
CA ARG A 365 -2.37 25.75 1.06
C ARG A 365 -2.74 24.29 0.86
N SER A 366 -3.55 24.01 -0.15
CA SER A 366 -3.80 22.64 -0.63
C SER A 366 -2.62 22.12 -1.47
N ALA A 367 -2.66 20.85 -1.88
CA ALA A 367 -1.70 20.28 -2.81
C ALA A 367 -1.66 21.03 -4.15
N ASP A 368 -2.82 21.54 -4.60
CA ASP A 368 -2.97 22.30 -5.85
C ASP A 368 -2.57 23.78 -5.72
N GLY A 369 -2.15 24.21 -4.52
CA GLY A 369 -1.70 25.56 -4.24
C GLY A 369 -2.80 26.57 -3.90
N MET A 370 -4.06 26.14 -3.82
CA MET A 370 -5.19 26.99 -3.40
C MET A 370 -5.09 27.36 -1.91
N PRO A 371 -5.55 28.56 -1.50
CA PRO A 371 -5.57 28.94 -0.09
C PRO A 371 -6.52 28.02 0.69
N ALA A 372 -6.05 27.53 1.83
CA ALA A 372 -6.74 26.54 2.66
C ALA A 372 -6.87 27.00 4.13
N ASP A 373 -6.79 28.31 4.39
CA ASP A 373 -6.82 28.87 5.74
C ASP A 373 -8.15 28.59 6.48
N ALA A 374 -9.27 28.72 5.77
CA ALA A 374 -10.60 28.41 6.33
C ALA A 374 -10.75 26.93 6.66
N LEU A 375 -10.15 26.05 5.85
CA LEU A 375 -10.13 24.61 6.14
C LEU A 375 -9.26 24.34 7.36
N ALA A 376 -8.03 24.86 7.40
CA ALA A 376 -7.13 24.66 8.55
C ALA A 376 -7.73 25.14 9.88
N ALA A 377 -8.50 26.23 9.87
CA ALA A 377 -9.17 26.77 11.05
C ALA A 377 -10.39 25.95 11.52
N SER A 378 -11.04 25.21 10.62
CA SER A 378 -12.19 24.35 10.93
C SER A 378 -11.80 22.91 11.25
N LEU A 379 -10.50 22.57 11.26
CA LEU A 379 -10.08 21.19 11.50
C LEU A 379 -9.87 20.90 12.97
N ARG A 380 -10.54 19.83 13.42
CA ARG A 380 -10.34 19.17 14.70
C ARG A 380 -9.65 17.83 14.48
N PHE A 381 -8.61 17.55 15.27
CA PHE A 381 -7.84 16.32 15.15
C PHE A 381 -8.03 15.42 16.36
N HIS A 382 -8.32 14.15 16.11
CA HIS A 382 -8.36 13.12 17.14
C HIS A 382 -7.13 12.22 16.98
N LEU A 383 -6.25 12.25 17.98
CA LEU A 383 -5.02 11.48 17.99
C LEU A 383 -5.11 10.29 18.95
N SER A 384 -4.62 9.15 18.51
CA SER A 384 -4.29 8.01 19.35
C SER A 384 -2.88 7.52 19.02
N ILE A 385 -2.10 7.20 20.05
CA ILE A 385 -0.72 6.75 19.92
C ILE A 385 -0.59 5.48 20.73
N SER A 386 0.06 4.48 20.15
CA SER A 386 0.52 3.30 20.88
C SER A 386 2.00 3.07 20.58
N HIS A 387 2.75 2.58 21.55
CA HIS A 387 4.10 2.10 21.33
C HIS A 387 4.31 0.81 22.10
N ASP A 388 4.87 -0.19 21.44
CA ASP A 388 5.21 -1.47 22.06
C ASP A 388 6.54 -1.98 21.49
N GLY A 389 7.42 -2.41 22.39
CA GLY A 389 8.81 -2.75 22.10
C GLY A 389 9.53 -1.69 21.24
N ASP A 390 9.83 -2.09 20.01
CA ASP A 390 10.58 -1.32 19.01
C ASP A 390 9.72 -0.52 18.02
N TYR A 391 8.39 -0.52 18.20
CA TYR A 391 7.46 0.09 17.27
C TYR A 391 6.61 1.18 17.91
N VAL A 392 6.32 2.22 17.13
CA VAL A 392 5.38 3.28 17.47
C VAL A 392 4.34 3.38 16.36
N VAL A 393 3.06 3.41 16.71
CA VAL A 393 1.94 3.54 15.79
C VAL A 393 1.10 4.75 16.19
N ALA A 394 0.70 5.55 15.22
CA ALA A 394 -0.18 6.69 15.41
C ALA A 394 -1.40 6.59 14.48
N PHE A 395 -2.58 6.90 15.04
CA PHE A 395 -3.85 7.02 14.32
C PHE A 395 -4.36 8.45 14.49
N VAL A 396 -4.68 9.10 13.38
CA VAL A 396 -5.20 10.47 13.36
C VAL A 396 -6.46 10.52 12.52
N LEU A 397 -7.55 10.98 13.12
CA LEU A 397 -8.78 11.34 12.43
C LEU A 397 -8.86 12.86 12.34
N ALA A 398 -8.98 13.39 11.13
CA ALA A 398 -9.24 14.79 10.88
C ALA A 398 -10.74 14.98 10.65
N GLU A 399 -11.35 15.86 11.43
CA GLU A 399 -12.76 16.21 11.39
C GLU A 399 -12.87 17.69 11.06
N LYS A 400 -13.84 18.04 10.22
CA LYS A 400 -14.21 19.41 9.89
C LYS A 400 -15.39 19.82 10.76
N GLU A 401 -15.18 20.88 11.53
CA GLU A 401 -16.17 21.52 12.40
C GLU A 401 -17.14 22.42 11.65
#